data_AF-A0A8T3V0N9-F1
#
_entry.id   AF-A0A8T3V0N9-F1
#
_cell.length_a   1.000
_cell.length_b   1.000
_cell.length_c   1.000
_cell.angle_alpha   90.00
_cell.angle_beta   90.00
_cell.angle_gamma   90.00
#
_symmetry.space_group_name_H-M   'P 1'
#
loop_
_entity.id
_entity.type
_entity.pdbx_description
1 polymer ?
#
loop_
_entity_poly.entity_id
_entity_poly.type
_entity_poly.pdbx_seq_one_letter_code
_entity_poly.pdbx_strand_id
1 'polypeptide(L)'
;MYFKNGVLKKEFKGETLIFSGNFSDLGVLSINHNNVNIVGENAHFKNTVFDVQASEILLKNLTFAVDKSIRNNNGAVIQVNGYDVTLDSLDINYVVPNDVEAYAVLSDGYNGYSSENLKIINSNIYFEGHNDNVFRYNCAIKLTYANSLLIENNTISSSFPLKKVLYGGDGATLDSDYVYAVGLEECPDFIIKNNTIIVDVNKRTAVEYPTINAIMLSKSDNGSFLNNSLYMTDFVTYPGIENYLYGLDIYKLNNLLVMGNKISIITTGGKLALGTAYPIQVCGPISGINITQNDLYSFSNGPNIGIYSQNYYGETQISITNNRINVTGLAGTHEWALVTGIESQDTNAEILNNIIEVHSVGEVNEDDNLYAISYRQSTAKEHTFNIQNNVAYTDGYYAVYLLSSDNSIIYDNTLISSNENAVSGSDSYREGPREHNGDDYSNNKVINARDYYGYENAININSYENTGIRYIDGRSIGWNNPNQETHNVNPLIPGYSNIIFDQVNNEESG
;
A
#
# COMPACT_ATOMS: atom_id res chain seq x y z
N MET A 1 13.25 2.76 42.19
CA MET A 1 13.71 2.94 40.79
C MET A 1 14.21 1.59 40.28
N TYR A 2 13.61 1.04 39.22
CA TYR A 2 13.93 -0.31 38.70
C TYR A 2 15.26 -0.35 37.95
N PHE A 3 15.65 0.78 37.37
CA PHE A 3 16.86 0.98 36.59
C PHE A 3 17.94 1.66 37.43
N LYS A 4 19.20 1.32 37.18
CA LYS A 4 20.40 1.99 37.72
C LYS A 4 21.29 2.39 36.55
N ASN A 5 21.56 3.68 36.40
CA ASN A 5 22.34 4.22 35.28
C ASN A 5 21.80 3.78 33.91
N GLY A 6 20.48 3.80 33.73
CA GLY A 6 19.82 3.38 32.48
C GLY A 6 19.71 1.86 32.27
N VAL A 7 20.25 1.02 33.15
CA VAL A 7 20.23 -0.44 33.00
C VAL A 7 19.30 -1.09 34.01
N LEU A 8 18.48 -2.05 33.59
CA LEU A 8 17.61 -2.82 34.47
C LEU A 8 18.44 -3.55 35.54
N LYS A 9 18.02 -3.47 36.81
CA LYS A 9 18.75 -4.15 37.90
C LYS A 9 18.44 -5.65 37.89
N LYS A 10 19.47 -6.47 38.18
CA LYS A 10 19.44 -7.95 38.10
C LYS A 10 18.35 -8.60 38.95
N GLU A 11 18.00 -8.01 40.08
CA GLU A 11 16.96 -8.54 40.95
C GLU A 11 15.55 -8.53 40.34
N PHE A 12 15.35 -7.87 39.19
CA PHE A 12 14.07 -7.83 38.49
C PHE A 12 13.93 -8.82 37.33
N LYS A 13 14.90 -9.73 37.16
CA LYS A 13 14.76 -10.84 36.20
C LYS A 13 13.57 -11.72 36.61
N GLY A 14 12.67 -12.04 35.68
CA GLY A 14 11.49 -12.87 35.98
C GLY A 14 10.30 -12.09 36.55
N GLU A 15 10.43 -10.77 36.72
CA GLU A 15 9.45 -9.95 37.45
C GLU A 15 8.53 -9.18 36.51
N THR A 16 7.37 -8.77 37.07
CA THR A 16 6.50 -7.77 36.46
C THR A 16 6.70 -6.42 37.14
N LEU A 17 7.04 -5.41 36.36
CA LEU A 17 7.34 -4.05 36.79
C LEU A 17 6.20 -3.13 36.40
N ILE A 18 5.59 -2.47 37.38
CA ILE A 18 4.50 -1.53 37.17
C ILE A 18 5.04 -0.10 37.19
N PHE A 19 4.82 0.63 36.11
CA PHE A 19 5.15 2.04 36.00
C PHE A 19 3.88 2.87 36.09
N SER A 20 3.91 3.94 36.88
CA SER A 20 2.81 4.91 36.96
C SER A 20 3.36 6.32 37.07
N GLY A 21 2.78 7.26 36.31
CA GLY A 21 3.17 8.66 36.28
C GLY A 21 4.11 9.02 35.14
N ASN A 22 4.74 10.19 35.27
CA ASN A 22 5.55 10.80 34.21
C ASN A 22 7.05 10.56 34.44
N PHE A 23 7.73 10.14 33.37
CA PHE A 23 9.18 9.92 33.32
C PHE A 23 9.73 10.75 32.15
N SER A 24 10.64 11.69 32.43
CA SER A 24 11.12 12.63 31.41
C SER A 24 12.63 12.66 31.34
N ASP A 25 13.15 12.66 30.11
CA ASP A 25 14.56 12.84 29.76
C ASP A 25 15.51 11.90 30.54
N LEU A 26 15.09 10.65 30.79
CA LEU A 26 15.94 9.62 31.42
C LEU A 26 16.92 8.99 30.43
N GLY A 27 16.80 9.31 29.14
CA GLY A 27 17.58 8.70 28.07
C GLY A 27 17.12 7.29 27.76
N VAL A 28 18.06 6.37 27.62
CA VAL A 28 17.81 4.98 27.24
C VAL A 28 17.68 4.10 28.49
N LEU A 29 16.60 3.31 28.53
CA LEU A 29 16.35 2.28 29.54
C LEU A 29 16.57 0.90 28.91
N SER A 30 17.72 0.29 29.21
CA SER A 30 18.12 -1.01 28.67
C SER A 30 17.63 -2.17 29.53
N ILE A 31 16.96 -3.12 28.88
CA ILE A 31 16.47 -4.39 29.44
C ILE A 31 17.39 -5.51 28.94
N ASN A 32 18.25 -6.00 29.82
CA ASN A 32 19.26 -7.04 29.53
C ASN A 32 19.05 -8.32 30.35
N HIS A 33 17.85 -8.50 30.89
CA HIS A 33 17.45 -9.68 31.67
C HIS A 33 16.14 -10.24 31.14
N ASN A 34 16.13 -11.54 30.84
CA ASN A 34 14.98 -12.22 30.24
C ASN A 34 13.77 -12.31 31.18
N ASN A 35 12.61 -12.59 30.58
CA ASN A 35 11.35 -12.85 31.27
C ASN A 35 10.94 -11.67 32.15
N VAL A 36 10.83 -10.49 31.56
CA VAL A 36 10.47 -9.27 32.28
C VAL A 36 9.26 -8.63 31.61
N ASN A 37 8.24 -8.36 32.41
CA ASN A 37 7.07 -7.62 31.97
C ASN A 37 7.15 -6.20 32.48
N ILE A 38 7.04 -5.20 31.61
CA ILE A 38 6.91 -3.79 31.97
C ILE A 38 5.51 -3.35 31.58
N VAL A 39 4.71 -2.98 32.57
CA VAL A 39 3.31 -2.62 32.39
C VAL A 39 3.07 -1.21 32.91
N GLY A 40 2.39 -0.40 32.11
CA GLY A 40 1.98 0.95 32.50
C GLY A 40 0.60 1.01 33.14
N GLU A 41 0.51 1.81 34.19
CA GLU A 41 -0.72 2.31 34.82
C GLU A 41 -0.69 3.84 34.72
N ASN A 42 -0.99 4.35 33.52
CA ASN A 42 -0.78 5.75 33.11
C ASN A 42 0.70 6.15 33.17
N ALA A 43 1.57 5.33 32.56
CA ALA A 43 2.99 5.60 32.45
C ALA A 43 3.29 6.40 31.18
N HIS A 44 3.81 7.61 31.34
CA HIS A 44 4.18 8.50 30.23
C HIS A 44 5.69 8.74 30.21
N PHE A 45 6.32 8.40 29.10
CA PHE A 45 7.76 8.53 28.87
C PHE A 45 8.02 9.65 27.86
N LYS A 46 8.42 10.83 28.36
CA LYS A 46 8.88 11.95 27.53
C LYS A 46 10.37 11.81 27.27
N ASN A 47 10.80 11.73 26.01
CA ASN A 47 12.21 11.61 25.62
C ASN A 47 12.98 10.53 26.43
N THR A 48 12.28 9.45 26.76
CA THR A 48 12.79 8.28 27.48
C THR A 48 12.38 7.06 26.67
N VAL A 49 13.33 6.19 26.38
CA VAL A 49 13.19 5.13 25.36
C VAL A 49 13.65 3.79 25.89
N PHE A 50 13.29 2.71 25.21
CA PHE A 50 13.66 1.36 25.61
C PHE A 50 14.61 0.70 24.63
N ASP A 51 15.58 0.01 25.21
CA ASP A 51 16.54 -0.84 24.52
C ASP A 51 16.35 -2.27 25.01
N VAL A 52 15.73 -3.12 24.20
CA VAL A 52 15.31 -4.48 24.57
C VAL A 52 16.30 -5.50 24.01
N GLN A 53 17.32 -5.81 24.82
CA GLN A 53 18.41 -6.73 24.47
C GLN A 53 18.14 -8.18 24.91
N ALA A 54 17.16 -8.38 25.79
CA ALA A 54 16.82 -9.66 26.38
C ALA A 54 15.56 -10.28 25.76
N SER A 55 15.37 -11.59 25.97
CA SER A 55 14.23 -12.35 25.46
C SER A 55 13.07 -12.46 26.44
N GLU A 56 11.91 -12.88 25.95
CA GLU A 56 10.69 -13.08 26.74
C GLU A 56 10.27 -11.77 27.44
N ILE A 57 10.19 -10.69 26.66
CA ILE A 57 9.91 -9.35 27.19
C ILE A 57 8.52 -8.91 26.77
N LEU A 58 7.75 -8.37 27.72
CA LEU A 58 6.49 -7.69 27.44
C LEU A 58 6.64 -6.21 27.78
N LEU A 59 6.40 -5.33 26.82
CA LEU A 59 6.14 -3.91 27.04
C LEU A 59 4.66 -3.65 26.79
N LYS A 60 3.93 -3.20 27.82
CA LYS A 60 2.46 -3.07 27.75
C LYS A 60 1.93 -1.78 28.35
N ASN A 61 0.94 -1.17 27.69
CA ASN A 61 0.21 0.02 28.19
C ASN A 61 1.14 1.22 28.49
N LEU A 62 2.14 1.46 27.65
CA LEU A 62 3.11 2.55 27.84
C LEU A 62 2.87 3.65 26.79
N THR A 63 2.94 4.91 27.22
CA THR A 63 2.87 6.06 26.33
C THR A 63 4.25 6.69 26.17
N PHE A 64 4.66 6.97 24.93
CA PHE A 64 5.91 7.60 24.57
C PHE A 64 5.66 8.90 23.82
N ALA A 65 6.36 9.96 24.22
CA ALA A 65 6.38 11.23 23.51
C ALA A 65 7.84 11.64 23.27
N VAL A 66 8.27 11.69 22.02
CA VAL A 66 9.66 11.98 21.66
C VAL A 66 9.70 13.13 20.65
N ASP A 67 10.57 14.10 20.91
CA ASP A 67 10.79 15.28 20.05
C ASP A 67 12.26 15.68 19.95
N LYS A 68 13.17 14.75 20.28
CA LYS A 68 14.62 14.94 20.28
C LYS A 68 15.32 13.74 19.66
N SER A 69 16.54 13.96 19.16
CA SER A 69 17.39 12.90 18.62
C SER A 69 17.80 11.90 19.72
N ILE A 70 17.63 10.60 19.43
CA ILE A 70 17.95 9.49 20.33
C ILE A 70 19.21 8.75 19.83
N ARG A 71 20.39 9.39 19.97
CA ARG A 71 21.62 8.85 19.37
C ARG A 71 22.09 7.51 19.94
N ASN A 72 21.77 7.21 21.19
CA ASN A 72 22.29 6.03 21.91
C ASN A 72 21.35 4.80 21.85
N ASN A 73 20.33 4.83 20.98
CA ASN A 73 19.39 3.71 20.74
C ASN A 73 19.12 3.56 19.24
N ASN A 74 20.14 3.80 18.41
CA ASN A 74 20.02 3.81 16.95
C ASN A 74 18.88 4.70 16.40
N GLY A 75 18.51 5.77 17.11
CA GLY A 75 17.40 6.64 16.74
C GLY A 75 16.01 6.09 17.07
N ALA A 76 15.89 4.91 17.67
CA ALA A 76 14.63 4.23 17.94
C ALA A 76 14.00 4.60 19.30
N VAL A 77 12.66 4.67 19.35
CA VAL A 77 11.92 4.71 20.63
C VAL A 77 11.98 3.37 21.34
N ILE A 78 11.87 2.28 20.57
CA ILE A 78 12.06 0.92 21.07
C ILE A 78 12.98 0.19 20.10
N GLN A 79 14.17 -0.19 20.57
CA GLN A 79 15.05 -1.12 19.86
C GLN A 79 14.83 -2.53 20.42
N VAL A 80 14.71 -3.53 19.54
CA VAL A 80 14.48 -4.93 19.91
C VAL A 80 15.51 -5.84 19.26
N ASN A 81 16.28 -6.54 20.09
CA ASN A 81 17.26 -7.54 19.66
C ASN A 81 16.99 -8.94 20.27
N GLY A 82 16.07 -9.05 21.23
CA GLY A 82 15.71 -10.31 21.87
C GLY A 82 14.67 -11.14 21.12
N TYR A 83 14.48 -12.38 21.57
CA TYR A 83 13.44 -13.31 21.08
C TYR A 83 12.16 -13.21 21.94
N ASP A 84 11.01 -13.58 21.38
CA ASP A 84 9.73 -13.61 22.09
C ASP A 84 9.39 -12.28 22.79
N VAL A 85 9.56 -11.17 22.06
CA VAL A 85 9.26 -9.83 22.56
C VAL A 85 7.87 -9.41 22.10
N THR A 86 7.05 -8.93 23.03
CA THR A 86 5.71 -8.41 22.76
C THR A 86 5.62 -6.93 23.13
N LEU A 87 5.25 -6.11 22.15
CA LEU A 87 4.90 -4.71 22.27
C LEU A 87 3.37 -4.62 22.14
N ASP A 88 2.66 -4.42 23.25
CA ASP A 88 1.19 -4.49 23.30
C ASP A 88 0.58 -3.19 23.84
N SER A 89 -0.40 -2.65 23.13
CA SER A 89 -1.18 -1.49 23.61
C SER A 89 -0.28 -0.29 23.93
N LEU A 90 0.70 -0.02 23.05
CA LEU A 90 1.58 1.13 23.16
C LEU A 90 0.96 2.36 22.48
N ASP A 91 1.28 3.53 22.99
CA ASP A 91 0.97 4.81 22.34
C ASP A 91 2.29 5.55 22.10
N ILE A 92 2.79 5.53 20.87
CA ILE A 92 4.07 6.13 20.49
C ILE A 92 3.80 7.36 19.65
N ASN A 93 4.25 8.52 20.11
CA ASN A 93 4.29 9.76 19.33
C ASN A 93 5.74 10.23 19.20
N TYR A 94 6.27 10.20 17.99
CA TYR A 94 7.61 10.70 17.69
C TYR A 94 7.59 11.70 16.52
N VAL A 95 7.80 12.98 16.85
CA VAL A 95 8.10 14.02 15.87
C VAL A 95 9.61 14.18 15.81
N VAL A 96 10.23 13.69 14.75
CA VAL A 96 11.69 13.62 14.62
C VAL A 96 12.25 15.00 14.31
N PRO A 97 13.33 15.48 14.95
CA PRO A 97 13.95 16.74 14.54
C PRO A 97 14.44 16.71 13.08
N ASN A 98 14.53 17.88 12.44
CA ASN A 98 15.08 17.99 11.08
C ASN A 98 16.45 17.31 10.96
N ASP A 99 16.68 16.66 9.81
CA ASP A 99 17.96 16.01 9.45
C ASP A 99 18.40 14.89 10.40
N VAL A 100 17.49 14.29 11.16
CA VAL A 100 17.76 13.15 12.06
C VAL A 100 17.19 11.87 11.48
N GLU A 101 17.99 10.80 11.52
CA GLU A 101 17.54 9.43 11.27
C GLU A 101 16.96 8.84 12.56
N ALA A 102 15.77 8.23 12.47
CA ALA A 102 15.02 7.77 13.63
C ALA A 102 14.00 6.69 13.28
N TYR A 103 13.53 5.99 14.31
CA TYR A 103 12.53 4.92 14.20
C TYR A 103 11.57 4.95 15.40
N ALA A 104 10.32 4.52 15.23
CA ALA A 104 9.45 4.19 16.36
C ALA A 104 9.87 2.82 16.94
N VAL A 105 9.95 1.81 16.08
CA VAL A 105 10.41 0.47 16.44
C VAL A 105 11.50 0.03 15.48
N LEU A 106 12.60 -0.46 16.02
CA LEU A 106 13.74 -0.98 15.26
C LEU A 106 14.10 -2.37 15.75
N SER A 107 14.26 -3.31 14.82
CA SER A 107 15.02 -4.54 15.03
C SER A 107 16.03 -4.63 13.88
N ASP A 108 17.32 -4.49 14.20
CA ASP A 108 18.38 -4.47 13.20
C ASP A 108 19.26 -5.71 13.38
N GLY A 109 18.75 -6.84 12.90
CA GLY A 109 19.44 -8.12 12.95
C GLY A 109 20.45 -8.27 11.80
N TYR A 110 21.17 -9.39 11.81
CA TYR A 110 22.03 -9.81 10.70
C TYR A 110 22.10 -11.33 10.64
N ASN A 111 22.65 -11.89 9.55
CA ASN A 111 22.75 -13.34 9.39
C ASN A 111 23.47 -14.00 10.60
N GLY A 112 22.76 -14.91 11.28
CA GLY A 112 23.21 -15.58 12.51
C GLY A 112 22.76 -14.91 13.82
N TYR A 113 22.13 -13.73 13.74
CA TYR A 113 21.60 -12.95 14.87
C TYR A 113 20.25 -12.36 14.46
N SER A 114 19.22 -13.20 14.49
CA SER A 114 17.83 -12.78 14.26
C SER A 114 17.11 -12.49 15.57
N SER A 115 16.10 -11.62 15.52
CA SER A 115 15.01 -11.68 16.50
C SER A 115 13.96 -12.68 16.00
N GLU A 116 13.21 -13.31 16.89
CA GLU A 116 12.17 -14.29 16.54
C GLU A 116 10.93 -14.01 17.38
N ASN A 117 9.76 -14.18 16.77
CA ASN A 117 8.46 -14.02 17.43
C ASN A 117 8.24 -12.62 18.03
N LEU A 118 8.77 -11.57 17.39
CA LEU A 118 8.44 -10.20 17.76
C LEU A 118 6.99 -9.89 17.38
N LYS A 119 6.22 -9.43 18.35
CA LYS A 119 4.82 -9.04 18.21
C LYS A 119 4.66 -7.54 18.47
N ILE A 120 4.07 -6.83 17.52
CA ILE A 120 3.67 -5.43 17.65
C ILE A 120 2.15 -5.41 17.51
N ILE A 121 1.43 -5.24 18.62
CA ILE A 121 -0.01 -5.45 18.65
C ILE A 121 -0.77 -4.34 19.37
N ASN A 122 -2.01 -4.09 18.91
CA ASN A 122 -2.98 -3.19 19.54
C ASN A 122 -2.45 -1.76 19.82
N SER A 123 -1.43 -1.31 19.08
CA SER A 123 -0.71 -0.08 19.39
C SER A 123 -1.08 1.06 18.45
N ASN A 124 -0.97 2.29 18.95
CA ASN A 124 -1.06 3.52 18.18
C ASN A 124 0.36 4.06 18.00
N ILE A 125 0.81 4.21 16.76
CA ILE A 125 2.16 4.67 16.42
C ILE A 125 2.01 5.86 15.47
N TYR A 126 2.37 7.04 15.96
CA TYR A 126 2.53 8.25 15.17
C TYR A 126 4.02 8.57 15.02
N PHE A 127 4.46 8.72 13.76
CA PHE A 127 5.87 9.00 13.44
C PHE A 127 5.99 10.04 12.33
N GLU A 128 6.62 11.17 12.60
CA GLU A 128 6.85 12.23 11.62
C GLU A 128 8.34 12.40 11.36
N GLY A 129 8.78 12.10 10.15
CA GLY A 129 10.17 12.23 9.70
C GLY A 129 10.39 13.47 8.83
N HIS A 130 11.55 14.11 8.97
CA HIS A 130 11.91 15.32 8.22
C HIS A 130 13.34 15.28 7.66
N ASN A 131 13.91 14.08 7.51
CA ASN A 131 15.26 13.95 6.99
C ASN A 131 15.24 13.94 5.45
N ASP A 132 15.81 14.93 4.78
CA ASP A 132 15.85 14.97 3.32
C ASP A 132 17.06 14.24 2.71
N ASN A 133 17.99 13.79 3.55
CA ASN A 133 19.16 13.08 3.07
C ASN A 133 18.74 11.72 2.48
N VAL A 134 19.12 11.49 1.22
CA VAL A 134 18.80 10.28 0.45
C VAL A 134 19.45 9.01 1.00
N PHE A 135 20.44 9.12 1.89
CA PHE A 135 21.14 7.99 2.52
C PHE A 135 20.73 7.76 3.98
N ARG A 136 19.60 8.33 4.41
CA ARG A 136 19.15 8.31 5.81
C ARG A 136 17.70 7.93 5.87
N TYR A 137 17.35 7.05 6.80
CA TYR A 137 15.98 6.59 6.95
C TYR A 137 15.04 7.69 7.48
N ASN A 138 13.83 7.73 6.92
CA ASN A 138 12.62 8.09 7.66
C ASN A 138 11.73 6.85 7.69
N CYS A 139 11.62 6.21 8.85
CA CYS A 139 10.85 4.99 8.94
C CYS A 139 10.22 4.82 10.33
N ALA A 140 8.94 4.46 10.40
CA ALA A 140 8.31 4.18 11.70
C ALA A 140 8.75 2.80 12.23
N ILE A 141 8.61 1.74 11.45
CA ILE A 141 8.97 0.37 11.84
C ILE A 141 9.94 -0.23 10.83
N LYS A 142 11.20 -0.46 11.24
CA LYS A 142 12.21 -1.15 10.43
C LYS A 142 12.61 -2.46 11.12
N LEU A 143 12.39 -3.58 10.45
CA LEU A 143 12.76 -4.90 10.96
C LEU A 143 13.62 -5.61 9.91
N THR A 144 14.81 -6.04 10.30
CA THR A 144 15.71 -6.82 9.46
C THR A 144 16.12 -8.10 10.18
N TYR A 145 16.19 -9.22 9.45
CA TYR A 145 16.51 -10.53 10.02
C TYR A 145 15.65 -10.87 11.23
N ALA A 146 14.34 -10.63 11.14
CA ALA A 146 13.39 -10.86 12.22
C ALA A 146 12.33 -11.86 11.77
N ASN A 147 12.31 -13.05 12.36
CA ASN A 147 11.52 -14.17 11.89
C ASN A 147 10.19 -14.28 12.64
N SER A 148 9.17 -14.86 12.00
CA SER A 148 7.88 -15.19 12.63
C SER A 148 7.20 -13.95 13.25
N LEU A 149 7.26 -12.83 12.53
CA LEU A 149 6.75 -11.54 12.99
C LEU A 149 5.23 -11.50 13.02
N LEU A 150 4.67 -10.77 13.98
CA LEU A 150 3.25 -10.42 14.01
C LEU A 150 3.07 -8.91 14.20
N ILE A 151 2.51 -8.24 13.19
CA ILE A 151 2.06 -6.85 13.28
C ILE A 151 0.53 -6.85 13.13
N GLU A 152 -0.19 -6.69 14.25
CA GLU A 152 -1.64 -6.90 14.28
C GLU A 152 -2.42 -5.83 15.05
N ASN A 153 -3.56 -5.40 14.51
CA ASN A 153 -4.52 -4.47 15.14
C ASN A 153 -3.89 -3.13 15.56
N ASN A 154 -2.87 -2.64 14.85
CA ASN A 154 -2.26 -1.34 15.13
C ASN A 154 -2.87 -0.23 14.28
N THR A 155 -2.77 1.00 14.76
CA THR A 155 -2.88 2.21 13.94
C THR A 155 -1.48 2.79 13.76
N ILE A 156 -0.96 2.82 12.54
CA ILE A 156 0.37 3.35 12.20
C ILE A 156 0.15 4.56 11.29
N SER A 157 0.37 5.76 11.82
CA SER A 157 0.26 7.03 11.10
C SER A 157 1.65 7.63 10.93
N SER A 158 2.07 7.84 9.69
CA SER A 158 3.39 8.36 9.38
C SER A 158 3.32 9.55 8.44
N SER A 159 4.28 10.47 8.56
CA SER A 159 4.45 11.52 7.56
C SER A 159 5.92 11.75 7.22
N PHE A 160 6.22 11.82 5.92
CA PHE A 160 7.59 11.79 5.41
C PHE A 160 7.83 12.74 4.23
N PRO A 161 9.08 13.19 4.01
CA PRO A 161 9.48 13.78 2.74
C PRO A 161 9.60 12.71 1.66
N LEU A 162 9.28 13.04 0.41
CA LEU A 162 9.64 12.21 -0.73
C LEU A 162 11.16 12.14 -0.88
N LYS A 163 11.70 11.00 -1.34
CA LYS A 163 13.15 10.82 -1.56
C LYS A 163 13.47 10.16 -2.89
N LYS A 164 14.69 10.37 -3.36
CA LYS A 164 15.23 9.64 -4.51
C LYS A 164 15.51 8.20 -4.10
N VAL A 165 15.04 7.25 -4.90
CA VAL A 165 15.40 5.83 -4.76
C VAL A 165 16.81 5.60 -5.27
N LEU A 166 17.57 4.78 -4.56
CA LEU A 166 18.95 4.41 -4.84
C LEU A 166 19.03 2.92 -5.17
N TYR A 167 18.56 2.54 -6.37
CA TYR A 167 18.58 1.15 -6.79
C TYR A 167 20.00 0.60 -6.93
N GLY A 168 20.20 -0.62 -6.39
CA GLY A 168 21.36 -1.45 -6.67
C GLY A 168 21.19 -2.27 -7.96
N GLY A 169 22.30 -2.86 -8.45
CA GLY A 169 22.26 -3.78 -9.58
C GLY A 169 21.47 -5.07 -9.30
N ASP A 170 21.38 -5.46 -8.03
CA ASP A 170 20.71 -6.66 -7.56
C ASP A 170 19.32 -6.36 -6.99
N GLY A 171 18.55 -5.45 -7.59
CA GLY A 171 17.21 -5.09 -7.12
C GLY A 171 17.20 -4.17 -5.89
N ALA A 172 16.02 -3.98 -5.31
CA ALA A 172 15.84 -3.13 -4.15
C ALA A 172 15.97 -3.91 -2.83
N THR A 173 16.59 -3.25 -1.86
CA THR A 173 16.64 -3.59 -0.44
C THR A 173 16.02 -2.42 0.35
N LEU A 174 15.82 -2.57 1.65
CA LEU A 174 15.42 -1.41 2.47
C LEU A 174 16.42 -0.22 2.35
N ASP A 175 17.71 -0.51 2.11
CA ASP A 175 18.74 0.49 1.83
C ASP A 175 18.67 1.09 0.41
N SER A 176 17.76 0.62 -0.45
CA SER A 176 17.51 1.25 -1.74
C SER A 176 16.49 2.38 -1.63
N ASP A 177 15.53 2.26 -0.71
CA ASP A 177 14.49 3.24 -0.50
C ASP A 177 14.36 3.58 0.99
N TYR A 178 14.98 4.68 1.40
CA TYR A 178 15.09 5.08 2.79
C TYR A 178 13.80 5.73 3.37
N VAL A 179 12.63 5.55 2.74
CA VAL A 179 11.37 6.14 3.21
C VAL A 179 10.18 5.18 3.12
N TYR A 180 9.74 4.68 4.28
CA TYR A 180 8.59 3.79 4.41
C TYR A 180 8.01 3.76 5.82
N ALA A 181 6.70 3.53 5.97
CA ALA A 181 6.10 3.39 7.31
C ALA A 181 6.51 2.05 7.96
N VAL A 182 6.45 0.94 7.21
CA VAL A 182 6.90 -0.37 7.67
C VAL A 182 7.81 -1.00 6.62
N GLY A 183 9.02 -1.38 7.01
CA GLY A 183 9.97 -2.08 6.14
C GLY A 183 10.45 -3.38 6.76
N LEU A 184 10.32 -4.46 6.00
CA LEU A 184 10.79 -5.80 6.37
C LEU A 184 11.84 -6.27 5.36
N GLU A 185 13.01 -6.71 5.85
CA GLU A 185 14.01 -7.38 5.02
C GLU A 185 14.58 -8.62 5.69
N GLU A 186 14.63 -9.73 4.94
CA GLU A 186 15.11 -11.02 5.46
C GLU A 186 14.26 -11.48 6.67
N CYS A 187 12.95 -11.25 6.62
CA CYS A 187 11.98 -11.52 7.68
C CYS A 187 10.99 -12.61 7.27
N PRO A 188 11.37 -13.89 7.22
CA PRO A 188 10.45 -14.96 6.81
C PRO A 188 9.30 -15.16 7.81
N ASP A 189 8.22 -15.77 7.30
CA ASP A 189 7.07 -16.22 8.07
C ASP A 189 6.33 -15.08 8.79
N PHE A 190 6.34 -13.87 8.22
CA PHE A 190 5.69 -12.70 8.80
C PHE A 190 4.17 -12.69 8.58
N ILE A 191 3.44 -12.09 9.53
CA ILE A 191 2.02 -11.80 9.43
C ILE A 191 1.76 -10.33 9.75
N ILE A 192 1.25 -9.57 8.79
CA ILE A 192 0.76 -8.21 8.97
C ILE A 192 -0.75 -8.23 8.72
N LYS A 193 -1.56 -8.02 9.76
CA LYS A 193 -3.02 -8.11 9.61
C LYS A 193 -3.84 -7.14 10.44
N ASN A 194 -5.01 -6.77 9.93
CA ASN A 194 -5.99 -5.92 10.62
C ASN A 194 -5.43 -4.56 11.09
N ASN A 195 -4.38 -4.04 10.46
CA ASN A 195 -3.83 -2.74 10.79
C ASN A 195 -4.53 -1.62 10.01
N THR A 196 -4.55 -0.42 10.58
CA THR A 196 -4.80 0.82 9.85
C THR A 196 -3.46 1.54 9.65
N ILE A 197 -3.08 1.77 8.40
CA ILE A 197 -1.79 2.35 8.02
C ILE A 197 -2.08 3.63 7.21
N ILE A 198 -1.59 4.76 7.68
CA ILE A 198 -1.81 6.08 7.08
C ILE A 198 -0.45 6.70 6.83
N VAL A 199 -0.19 7.12 5.59
CA VAL A 199 1.10 7.69 5.18
C VAL A 199 0.90 8.94 4.35
N ASP A 200 1.35 10.08 4.86
CA ASP A 200 1.17 11.37 4.20
C ASP A 200 2.52 12.01 3.83
N VAL A 201 2.60 12.59 2.63
CA VAL A 201 3.77 13.37 2.22
C VAL A 201 3.77 14.73 2.93
N ASN A 202 4.82 15.04 3.70
CA ASN A 202 5.01 16.37 4.29
C ASN A 202 5.88 17.30 3.44
N LYS A 203 6.64 16.76 2.48
CA LYS A 203 7.55 17.55 1.65
C LYS A 203 7.89 16.87 0.33
N ARG A 204 7.74 17.61 -0.77
CA ARG A 204 8.31 17.27 -2.08
C ARG A 204 9.76 17.76 -2.14
N THR A 205 10.74 16.89 -1.96
CA THR A 205 12.17 17.25 -2.08
C THR A 205 12.56 17.45 -3.54
N ALA A 206 13.49 18.36 -3.88
CA ALA A 206 13.88 18.66 -5.26
C ALA A 206 14.86 17.62 -5.86
N VAL A 207 14.43 16.37 -5.93
CA VAL A 207 15.18 15.24 -6.50
C VAL A 207 14.48 14.63 -7.72
N GLU A 208 15.22 13.87 -8.52
CA GLU A 208 14.65 13.02 -9.57
C GLU A 208 13.90 11.85 -8.97
N TYR A 209 12.76 11.48 -9.57
CA TYR A 209 11.92 10.36 -9.15
C TYR A 209 11.66 10.35 -7.63
N PRO A 210 10.98 11.38 -7.10
CA PRO A 210 10.75 11.50 -5.67
C PRO A 210 9.67 10.51 -5.24
N THR A 211 10.05 9.61 -4.34
CA THR A 211 9.33 8.39 -4.00
C THR A 211 9.01 8.33 -2.51
N ILE A 212 7.93 7.63 -2.17
CA ILE A 212 7.55 7.21 -0.82
C ILE A 212 6.85 5.86 -0.89
N ASN A 213 7.09 5.02 0.12
CA ASN A 213 6.38 3.75 0.29
C ASN A 213 5.56 3.79 1.58
N ALA A 214 4.44 3.07 1.62
CA ALA A 214 3.83 2.73 2.90
C ALA A 214 4.48 1.47 3.48
N ILE A 215 4.54 0.40 2.69
CA ILE A 215 5.12 -0.88 3.07
C ILE A 215 6.19 -1.27 2.07
N MET A 216 7.37 -1.67 2.57
CA MET A 216 8.42 -2.27 1.75
C MET A 216 8.77 -3.67 2.26
N LEU A 217 8.72 -4.67 1.38
CA LEU A 217 9.02 -6.06 1.68
C LEU A 217 10.14 -6.55 0.77
N SER A 218 11.24 -7.01 1.36
CA SER A 218 12.42 -7.48 0.64
C SER A 218 12.84 -8.84 1.19
N LYS A 219 13.04 -9.85 0.34
CA LYS A 219 13.63 -11.15 0.73
C LYS A 219 12.97 -11.81 1.95
N SER A 220 11.66 -11.63 2.09
CA SER A 220 10.90 -12.05 3.27
C SER A 220 9.87 -13.10 2.85
N ASP A 221 10.31 -14.35 2.77
CA ASP A 221 9.50 -15.46 2.26
C ASP A 221 8.37 -15.86 3.22
N ASN A 222 7.34 -16.52 2.67
CA ASN A 222 6.22 -17.11 3.42
C ASN A 222 5.39 -16.09 4.22
N GLY A 223 5.22 -14.89 3.66
CA GLY A 223 4.51 -13.80 4.31
C GLY A 223 2.99 -13.80 4.14
N SER A 224 2.30 -13.03 4.98
CA SER A 224 0.87 -12.75 4.83
C SER A 224 0.55 -11.29 5.16
N PHE A 225 -0.15 -10.62 4.24
CA PHE A 225 -0.67 -9.26 4.40
C PHE A 225 -2.20 -9.29 4.28
N LEU A 226 -2.90 -9.26 5.42
CA LEU A 226 -4.32 -9.66 5.52
C LEU A 226 -5.21 -8.58 6.13
N ASN A 227 -6.31 -8.23 5.46
CA ASN A 227 -7.37 -7.38 6.00
C ASN A 227 -6.89 -6.02 6.57
N ASN A 228 -5.81 -5.46 6.02
CA ASN A 228 -5.31 -4.14 6.42
C ASN A 228 -6.07 -3.04 5.67
N SER A 229 -6.17 -1.88 6.29
CA SER A 229 -6.57 -0.63 5.63
C SER A 229 -5.35 0.27 5.47
N LEU A 230 -4.96 0.57 4.24
CA LEU A 230 -3.79 1.37 3.90
C LEU A 230 -4.24 2.62 3.12
N TYR A 231 -3.89 3.79 3.63
CA TYR A 231 -4.17 5.09 3.03
C TYR A 231 -2.87 5.85 2.81
N MET A 232 -2.66 6.35 1.59
CA MET A 232 -1.55 7.24 1.28
C MET A 232 -2.05 8.52 0.64
N THR A 233 -1.49 9.67 1.05
CA THR A 233 -1.77 10.94 0.40
C THR A 233 -0.52 11.75 0.07
N ASP A 234 -0.55 12.41 -1.08
CA ASP A 234 0.38 13.49 -1.42
C ASP A 234 -0.39 14.66 -2.03
N PHE A 235 -0.67 15.64 -1.20
CA PHE A 235 -1.26 16.93 -1.57
C PHE A 235 -0.23 18.07 -1.59
N VAL A 236 1.05 17.75 -1.42
CA VAL A 236 2.16 18.71 -1.45
C VAL A 236 2.72 18.84 -2.86
N THR A 237 2.69 17.75 -3.65
CA THR A 237 3.10 17.76 -5.06
C THR A 237 1.97 18.28 -5.95
N TYR A 238 2.26 19.31 -6.75
CA TYR A 238 1.30 19.91 -7.68
C TYR A 238 1.13 19.09 -8.97
N PRO A 239 -0.03 19.20 -9.66
CA PRO A 239 -0.22 18.61 -10.99
C PRO A 239 0.86 19.07 -11.98
N GLY A 240 1.34 18.16 -12.83
CA GLY A 240 2.42 18.43 -13.78
C GLY A 240 3.83 18.25 -13.21
N ILE A 241 3.96 17.84 -11.94
CA ILE A 241 5.24 17.56 -11.27
C ILE A 241 5.27 16.07 -10.87
N GLU A 242 6.34 15.36 -11.20
CA GLU A 242 6.45 13.92 -10.90
C GLU A 242 6.61 13.62 -9.40
N ASN A 243 6.02 12.49 -8.99
CA ASN A 243 6.12 11.83 -7.70
C ASN A 243 5.66 10.37 -7.81
N TYR A 244 6.11 9.52 -6.91
CA TYR A 244 5.90 8.07 -6.98
C TYR A 244 5.47 7.56 -5.60
N LEU A 245 4.25 7.03 -5.52
CA LEU A 245 3.69 6.50 -4.27
C LEU A 245 3.48 5.00 -4.42
N TYR A 246 4.05 4.21 -3.50
CA TYR A 246 3.90 2.75 -3.47
C TYR A 246 3.21 2.31 -2.17
N GLY A 247 2.06 1.63 -2.30
CA GLY A 247 1.33 1.08 -1.16
C GLY A 247 2.08 -0.08 -0.56
N LEU A 248 2.14 -1.19 -1.30
CA LEU A 248 3.02 -2.32 -1.05
C LEU A 248 4.08 -2.38 -2.14
N ASP A 249 5.35 -2.26 -1.75
CA ASP A 249 6.49 -2.46 -2.65
C ASP A 249 7.25 -3.75 -2.30
N ILE A 250 7.22 -4.72 -3.21
CA ILE A 250 7.61 -6.11 -2.94
C ILE A 250 8.78 -6.53 -3.84
N TYR A 251 9.84 -7.04 -3.22
CA TYR A 251 11.05 -7.49 -3.90
C TYR A 251 11.52 -8.86 -3.42
N LYS A 252 11.85 -9.72 -4.37
CA LYS A 252 12.69 -10.91 -4.16
C LYS A 252 12.24 -11.87 -3.07
N LEU A 253 10.94 -12.13 -2.98
CA LEU A 253 10.37 -13.05 -1.98
C LEU A 253 9.45 -14.09 -2.60
N ASN A 254 9.18 -15.15 -1.86
CA ASN A 254 8.31 -16.24 -2.29
C ASN A 254 7.14 -16.44 -1.32
N ASN A 255 6.05 -17.01 -1.82
CA ASN A 255 4.92 -17.47 -1.03
C ASN A 255 4.24 -16.36 -0.19
N LEU A 256 3.89 -15.24 -0.81
CA LEU A 256 3.17 -14.14 -0.15
C LEU A 256 1.68 -14.18 -0.47
N LEU A 257 0.86 -14.14 0.57
CA LEU A 257 -0.58 -13.92 0.46
C LEU A 257 -0.93 -12.47 0.75
N VAL A 258 -1.52 -11.75 -0.21
CA VAL A 258 -2.08 -10.40 -0.06
C VAL A 258 -3.59 -10.50 -0.22
N MET A 259 -4.33 -10.48 0.90
CA MET A 259 -5.76 -10.80 0.89
C MET A 259 -6.64 -9.88 1.74
N GLY A 260 -7.80 -9.49 1.20
CA GLY A 260 -8.84 -8.80 1.97
C GLY A 260 -8.51 -7.34 2.33
N ASN A 261 -7.46 -6.77 1.72
CA ASN A 261 -6.99 -5.43 2.10
C ASN A 261 -7.77 -4.34 1.36
N LYS A 262 -7.88 -3.18 2.02
CA LYS A 262 -8.34 -1.93 1.41
C LYS A 262 -7.14 -1.00 1.26
N ILE A 263 -6.78 -0.65 0.02
CA ILE A 263 -5.63 0.20 -0.27
C ILE A 263 -6.11 1.41 -1.07
N SER A 264 -5.83 2.62 -0.58
CA SER A 264 -6.22 3.87 -1.21
C SER A 264 -5.03 4.81 -1.31
N ILE A 265 -4.63 5.18 -2.53
CA ILE A 265 -3.50 6.10 -2.77
C ILE A 265 -3.98 7.29 -3.57
N ILE A 266 -3.83 8.50 -3.03
CA ILE A 266 -4.29 9.71 -3.70
C ILE A 266 -3.15 10.71 -3.77
N THR A 267 -2.85 11.20 -4.98
CA THR A 267 -1.93 12.31 -5.14
C THR A 267 -2.45 13.37 -6.10
N THR A 268 -2.16 14.63 -5.81
CA THR A 268 -2.30 15.74 -6.76
C THR A 268 -1.13 15.83 -7.74
N GLY A 269 -0.02 15.13 -7.48
CA GLY A 269 1.15 15.08 -8.35
C GLY A 269 0.96 14.19 -9.58
N GLY A 270 2.00 14.14 -10.40
CA GLY A 270 2.10 13.39 -11.64
C GLY A 270 2.09 14.26 -12.89
N LYS A 271 2.78 13.80 -13.93
CA LYS A 271 2.82 14.40 -15.28
C LYS A 271 2.83 13.30 -16.34
N LEU A 272 2.59 13.65 -17.59
CA LEU A 272 2.58 12.66 -18.68
C LEU A 272 3.87 11.83 -18.69
N ALA A 273 3.71 10.51 -18.73
CA ALA A 273 4.80 9.51 -18.71
C ALA A 273 5.69 9.50 -17.45
N LEU A 274 5.43 10.35 -16.44
CA LEU A 274 6.26 10.47 -15.25
C LEU A 274 5.41 10.80 -14.02
N GLY A 275 5.44 9.93 -13.03
CA GLY A 275 4.71 10.09 -11.77
C GLY A 275 3.54 9.15 -11.70
N THR A 276 3.46 8.42 -10.60
CA THR A 276 2.68 7.20 -10.51
C THR A 276 2.11 7.03 -9.12
N ALA A 277 1.01 6.30 -9.06
CA ALA A 277 0.55 5.65 -7.85
C ALA A 277 0.47 4.15 -8.11
N TYR A 278 1.02 3.36 -7.19
CA TYR A 278 1.06 1.91 -7.27
C TYR A 278 0.53 1.33 -5.97
N PRO A 279 -0.78 1.02 -5.85
CA PRO A 279 -1.31 0.32 -4.69
C PRO A 279 -0.49 -0.94 -4.35
N ILE A 280 -0.12 -1.72 -5.36
CA ILE A 280 0.77 -2.88 -5.21
C ILE A 280 1.80 -2.90 -6.33
N GLN A 281 3.08 -3.01 -5.97
CA GLN A 281 4.19 -3.29 -6.86
C GLN A 281 4.87 -4.61 -6.48
N VAL A 282 5.21 -5.43 -7.48
CA VAL A 282 5.90 -6.71 -7.34
C VAL A 282 7.08 -6.78 -8.31
N CYS A 283 8.27 -7.09 -7.80
CA CYS A 283 9.49 -7.18 -8.59
C CYS A 283 10.25 -8.49 -8.33
N GLY A 284 10.48 -9.26 -9.40
CA GLY A 284 11.16 -10.56 -9.37
C GLY A 284 12.61 -10.55 -8.84
N PRO A 285 13.28 -11.72 -8.73
CA PRO A 285 12.72 -13.07 -8.85
C PRO A 285 11.74 -13.39 -7.73
N ILE A 286 10.59 -13.95 -8.06
CA ILE A 286 9.47 -14.15 -7.13
C ILE A 286 8.64 -15.37 -7.58
N SER A 287 8.15 -16.18 -6.63
CA SER A 287 7.21 -17.27 -6.94
C SER A 287 6.14 -17.41 -5.85
N GLY A 288 4.94 -17.84 -6.25
CA GLY A 288 3.86 -18.15 -5.31
C GLY A 288 3.21 -16.92 -4.68
N ILE A 289 3.13 -15.80 -5.40
CA ILE A 289 2.39 -14.62 -4.92
C ILE A 289 0.91 -14.75 -5.25
N ASN A 290 0.06 -14.57 -4.25
CA ASN A 290 -1.39 -14.57 -4.42
C ASN A 290 -1.98 -13.25 -3.93
N ILE A 291 -2.50 -12.44 -4.85
CA ILE A 291 -3.17 -11.17 -4.59
C ILE A 291 -4.65 -11.38 -4.83
N THR A 292 -5.45 -11.47 -3.76
CA THR A 292 -6.87 -11.82 -3.90
C THR A 292 -7.82 -11.08 -2.96
N GLN A 293 -9.04 -10.82 -3.40
CA GLN A 293 -10.10 -10.21 -2.57
C GLN A 293 -9.72 -8.85 -1.98
N ASN A 294 -8.87 -8.07 -2.65
CA ASN A 294 -8.52 -6.71 -2.23
C ASN A 294 -9.43 -5.67 -2.89
N ASP A 295 -9.61 -4.52 -2.24
CA ASP A 295 -10.26 -3.31 -2.77
C ASP A 295 -9.19 -2.21 -2.91
N LEU A 296 -8.79 -1.95 -4.15
CA LEU A 296 -7.71 -1.03 -4.50
C LEU A 296 -8.30 0.23 -5.13
N TYR A 297 -7.90 1.38 -4.64
CA TYR A 297 -8.23 2.69 -5.20
C TYR A 297 -6.97 3.52 -5.39
N SER A 298 -6.80 4.14 -6.55
CA SER A 298 -5.76 5.16 -6.72
C SER A 298 -6.13 6.29 -7.65
N PHE A 299 -5.60 7.48 -7.35
CA PHE A 299 -5.72 8.67 -8.18
C PHE A 299 -4.36 9.37 -8.33
N SER A 300 -4.02 9.74 -9.56
CA SER A 300 -2.79 10.47 -9.94
C SER A 300 -3.07 11.41 -11.12
N ASN A 301 -2.40 12.56 -11.19
CA ASN A 301 -2.40 13.41 -12.40
C ASN A 301 -1.32 13.00 -13.42
N GLY A 302 -0.61 11.90 -13.15
CA GLY A 302 0.29 11.21 -14.08
C GLY A 302 -0.19 9.78 -14.36
N PRO A 303 0.65 8.93 -14.97
CA PRO A 303 0.42 7.48 -15.05
C PRO A 303 -0.09 6.88 -13.73
N ASN A 304 -0.84 5.77 -13.80
CA ASN A 304 -1.37 5.14 -12.59
C ASN A 304 -1.65 3.65 -12.84
N ILE A 305 -1.15 2.78 -11.96
CA ILE A 305 -1.26 1.33 -12.14
C ILE A 305 -1.71 0.70 -10.83
N GLY A 306 -2.81 -0.05 -10.85
CA GLY A 306 -3.39 -0.66 -9.65
C GLY A 306 -2.50 -1.74 -9.05
N ILE A 307 -2.11 -2.70 -9.91
CA ILE A 307 -1.13 -3.75 -9.60
C ILE A 307 -0.08 -3.74 -10.71
N TYR A 308 1.17 -3.42 -10.35
CA TYR A 308 2.30 -3.44 -11.27
C TYR A 308 3.22 -4.62 -10.90
N SER A 309 3.42 -5.56 -11.82
CA SER A 309 4.33 -6.69 -11.59
C SER A 309 5.33 -6.85 -12.72
N GLN A 310 6.60 -7.09 -12.37
CA GLN A 310 7.68 -7.17 -13.35
C GLN A 310 8.74 -8.25 -13.06
N ASN A 311 9.20 -8.88 -14.15
CA ASN A 311 10.25 -9.89 -14.15
C ASN A 311 11.67 -9.36 -14.45
N TYR A 312 11.87 -8.03 -14.32
CA TYR A 312 13.11 -7.34 -14.67
C TYR A 312 14.36 -7.94 -14.01
N TYR A 313 14.28 -8.26 -12.72
CA TYR A 313 15.40 -8.83 -11.94
C TYR A 313 15.42 -10.37 -11.90
N GLY A 314 14.42 -11.05 -12.44
CA GLY A 314 14.29 -12.51 -12.29
C GLY A 314 12.91 -13.03 -12.70
N GLU A 315 12.75 -14.34 -12.86
CA GLU A 315 11.46 -14.95 -13.21
C GLU A 315 10.39 -14.64 -12.16
N THR A 316 9.13 -14.53 -12.60
CA THR A 316 7.99 -14.27 -11.72
C THR A 316 6.84 -15.24 -11.98
N GLN A 317 6.18 -15.65 -10.89
CA GLN A 317 4.95 -16.42 -10.93
C GLN A 317 3.94 -15.86 -9.93
N ILE A 318 2.82 -15.32 -10.44
CA ILE A 318 1.81 -14.65 -9.63
C ILE A 318 0.37 -15.08 -9.99
N SER A 319 -0.54 -14.95 -9.03
CA SER A 319 -1.99 -15.04 -9.23
C SER A 319 -2.68 -13.79 -8.68
N ILE A 320 -3.51 -13.15 -9.50
CA ILE A 320 -4.28 -11.94 -9.20
C ILE A 320 -5.76 -12.25 -9.42
N THR A 321 -6.51 -12.50 -8.35
CA THR A 321 -7.88 -13.01 -8.48
C THR A 321 -8.90 -12.32 -7.59
N ASN A 322 -10.13 -12.14 -8.07
CA ASN A 322 -11.25 -11.65 -7.27
C ASN A 322 -11.00 -10.29 -6.59
N ASN A 323 -10.17 -9.43 -7.16
CA ASN A 323 -9.93 -8.08 -6.64
C ASN A 323 -10.93 -7.10 -7.24
N ARG A 324 -11.20 -6.02 -6.50
CA ARG A 324 -11.79 -4.79 -7.00
C ARG A 324 -10.69 -3.74 -7.13
N ILE A 325 -10.53 -3.19 -8.33
CA ILE A 325 -9.45 -2.26 -8.64
C ILE A 325 -10.08 -1.03 -9.29
N ASN A 326 -9.83 0.16 -8.76
CA ASN A 326 -10.28 1.42 -9.36
C ASN A 326 -9.09 2.38 -9.44
N VAL A 327 -8.68 2.71 -10.66
CA VAL A 327 -7.54 3.59 -10.91
C VAL A 327 -7.93 4.73 -11.82
N THR A 328 -7.46 5.93 -11.49
CA THR A 328 -7.61 7.12 -12.32
C THR A 328 -6.25 7.78 -12.51
N GLY A 329 -5.81 7.95 -13.75
CA GLY A 329 -4.49 8.49 -14.10
C GLY A 329 -4.51 9.34 -15.36
N LEU A 330 -3.35 9.76 -15.85
CA LEU A 330 -3.18 10.42 -17.13
C LEU A 330 -2.60 9.45 -18.16
N ALA A 331 -3.47 8.94 -19.03
CA ALA A 331 -3.07 8.07 -20.14
C ALA A 331 -2.52 8.90 -21.32
N GLY A 332 -1.69 8.26 -22.14
CA GLY A 332 -1.20 8.82 -23.38
C GLY A 332 -0.51 7.79 -24.26
N THR A 333 -0.06 8.19 -25.44
CA THR A 333 0.61 7.29 -26.40
C THR A 333 2.02 6.87 -26.00
N HIS A 334 2.68 7.61 -25.12
CA HIS A 334 4.02 7.27 -24.61
C HIS A 334 3.96 5.97 -23.79
N GLU A 335 4.97 5.08 -23.89
CA GLU A 335 4.97 3.76 -23.22
C GLU A 335 4.83 3.83 -21.68
N TRP A 336 5.43 4.85 -21.06
CA TRP A 336 5.28 5.16 -19.63
C TRP A 336 4.02 5.96 -19.29
N ALA A 337 3.25 6.46 -20.26
CA ALA A 337 1.95 7.12 -20.05
C ALA A 337 0.81 6.10 -19.94
N LEU A 338 0.99 5.10 -19.08
CA LEU A 338 0.09 3.97 -18.90
C LEU A 338 -0.86 4.19 -17.72
N VAL A 339 -2.15 3.97 -17.97
CA VAL A 339 -3.16 3.84 -16.92
C VAL A 339 -3.81 2.47 -17.03
N THR A 340 -3.62 1.63 -16.02
CA THR A 340 -4.16 0.27 -16.06
C THR A 340 -4.47 -0.29 -14.69
N GLY A 341 -5.48 -1.14 -14.60
CA GLY A 341 -5.78 -1.85 -13.36
C GLY A 341 -4.67 -2.80 -12.99
N ILE A 342 -4.16 -3.55 -13.98
CA ILE A 342 -3.09 -4.54 -13.82
C ILE A 342 -2.11 -4.39 -14.99
N GLU A 343 -0.84 -4.12 -14.70
CA GLU A 343 0.27 -4.28 -15.65
C GLU A 343 1.10 -5.49 -15.21
N SER A 344 1.16 -6.52 -16.06
CA SER A 344 1.88 -7.76 -15.79
C SER A 344 2.96 -7.96 -16.85
N GLN A 345 4.21 -7.81 -16.43
CA GLN A 345 5.39 -8.17 -17.21
C GLN A 345 5.97 -9.49 -16.68
N ASP A 346 5.08 -10.40 -16.27
CA ASP A 346 5.46 -11.61 -15.53
C ASP A 346 5.86 -12.75 -16.46
N THR A 347 6.70 -13.67 -15.96
CA THR A 347 6.98 -14.90 -16.71
C THR A 347 5.73 -15.78 -16.80
N ASN A 348 5.02 -15.92 -15.67
CA ASN A 348 3.73 -16.60 -15.62
C ASN A 348 2.75 -15.80 -14.74
N ALA A 349 1.59 -15.44 -15.27
CA ALA A 349 0.55 -14.78 -14.49
C ALA A 349 -0.84 -15.39 -14.72
N GLU A 350 -1.56 -15.59 -13.62
CA GLU A 350 -2.97 -15.94 -13.61
C GLU A 350 -3.78 -14.72 -13.15
N ILE A 351 -4.72 -14.25 -13.97
CA ILE A 351 -5.50 -13.03 -13.74
C ILE A 351 -6.99 -13.33 -13.95
N LEU A 352 -7.71 -13.61 -12.87
CA LEU A 352 -9.06 -14.19 -12.94
C LEU A 352 -10.10 -13.43 -12.11
N ASN A 353 -11.31 -13.26 -12.66
CA ASN A 353 -12.49 -12.82 -11.90
C ASN A 353 -12.34 -11.45 -11.21
N ASN A 354 -11.50 -10.55 -11.73
CA ASN A 354 -11.35 -9.21 -11.16
C ASN A 354 -12.41 -8.25 -11.72
N ILE A 355 -12.81 -7.28 -10.90
CA ILE A 355 -13.60 -6.12 -11.31
C ILE A 355 -12.66 -4.91 -11.34
N ILE A 356 -12.52 -4.30 -12.51
CA ILE A 356 -11.51 -3.28 -12.75
C ILE A 356 -12.16 -2.03 -13.34
N GLU A 357 -11.95 -0.89 -12.70
CA GLU A 357 -12.40 0.44 -13.13
C GLU A 357 -11.15 1.26 -13.49
N VAL A 358 -11.05 1.75 -14.73
CA VAL A 358 -9.86 2.47 -15.23
C VAL A 358 -10.28 3.73 -15.97
N HIS A 359 -9.85 4.88 -15.45
CA HIS A 359 -10.24 6.19 -15.96
C HIS A 359 -9.04 7.08 -16.27
N SER A 360 -9.22 7.97 -17.24
CA SER A 360 -8.24 9.02 -17.54
C SER A 360 -8.71 10.37 -16.97
N VAL A 361 -7.77 11.15 -16.43
CA VAL A 361 -8.02 12.57 -16.10
C VAL A 361 -8.07 13.46 -17.35
N GLY A 362 -7.58 12.96 -18.49
CA GLY A 362 -7.60 13.62 -19.79
C GLY A 362 -8.48 12.89 -20.81
N GLU A 363 -8.66 13.50 -21.98
CA GLU A 363 -9.33 12.86 -23.12
C GLU A 363 -8.57 11.59 -23.56
N VAL A 364 -9.31 10.56 -24.01
CA VAL A 364 -8.77 9.25 -24.36
C VAL A 364 -8.99 8.96 -25.84
N ASN A 365 -7.89 8.78 -26.57
CA ASN A 365 -7.86 8.30 -27.95
C ASN A 365 -7.60 6.79 -28.01
N GLU A 366 -7.87 6.18 -29.16
CA GLU A 366 -7.71 4.71 -29.36
C GLU A 366 -6.26 4.22 -29.21
N ASP A 367 -5.28 5.10 -29.43
CA ASP A 367 -3.85 4.80 -29.30
C ASP A 367 -3.27 5.13 -27.91
N ASP A 368 -4.08 5.70 -27.01
CA ASP A 368 -3.62 5.99 -25.65
C ASP A 368 -3.54 4.70 -24.82
N ASN A 369 -2.52 4.62 -23.96
CA ASN A 369 -2.27 3.42 -23.16
C ASN A 369 -3.21 3.37 -21.95
N LEU A 370 -4.46 2.99 -22.18
CA LEU A 370 -5.49 2.83 -21.17
C LEU A 370 -6.19 1.47 -21.31
N TYR A 371 -5.96 0.59 -20.35
CA TYR A 371 -6.40 -0.81 -20.38
C TYR A 371 -6.88 -1.26 -19.00
N ALA A 372 -7.68 -2.32 -18.89
CA ALA A 372 -7.95 -2.92 -17.58
C ALA A 372 -6.81 -3.83 -17.14
N ILE A 373 -6.29 -4.63 -18.07
CA ILE A 373 -5.18 -5.55 -17.90
C ILE A 373 -4.25 -5.34 -19.08
N SER A 374 -2.95 -5.21 -18.81
CA SER A 374 -1.97 -5.04 -19.85
C SER A 374 -0.66 -5.78 -19.58
N TYR A 375 -0.01 -6.14 -20.68
CA TYR A 375 1.43 -6.19 -20.78
C TYR A 375 1.82 -5.18 -21.85
N ARG A 376 2.21 -3.95 -21.46
CA ARG A 376 2.49 -2.86 -22.41
C ARG A 376 3.94 -2.40 -22.37
N GLN A 377 4.58 -2.49 -21.22
CA GLN A 377 5.95 -2.05 -20.98
C GLN A 377 6.89 -3.25 -21.09
N SER A 378 7.64 -3.29 -22.19
CA SER A 378 8.44 -4.46 -22.57
C SER A 378 9.49 -4.85 -21.53
N THR A 379 9.63 -6.16 -21.31
CA THR A 379 10.87 -6.77 -20.79
C THR A 379 11.41 -7.79 -21.80
N ALA A 380 12.59 -8.35 -21.55
CA ALA A 380 13.33 -9.18 -22.52
C ALA A 380 12.95 -10.67 -22.51
N LYS A 381 12.00 -11.09 -21.67
CA LYS A 381 11.67 -12.50 -21.43
C LYS A 381 10.37 -12.90 -22.13
N GLU A 382 10.14 -14.20 -22.20
CA GLU A 382 8.85 -14.76 -22.62
C GLU A 382 7.82 -14.61 -21.49
N HIS A 383 6.56 -14.50 -21.89
CA HIS A 383 5.44 -14.21 -21.00
C HIS A 383 4.26 -15.12 -21.34
N THR A 384 3.77 -15.86 -20.36
CA THR A 384 2.59 -16.71 -20.48
C THR A 384 1.51 -16.23 -19.51
N PHE A 385 0.32 -15.98 -20.05
CA PHE A 385 -0.79 -15.41 -19.31
C PHE A 385 -2.01 -16.33 -19.33
N ASN A 386 -2.70 -16.39 -18.20
CA ASN A 386 -4.02 -16.97 -18.08
C ASN A 386 -5.00 -15.88 -17.60
N ILE A 387 -5.71 -15.23 -18.52
CA ILE A 387 -6.54 -14.05 -18.27
C ILE A 387 -8.00 -14.38 -18.56
N GLN A 388 -8.82 -14.56 -17.53
CA GLN A 388 -10.21 -14.99 -17.74
C GLN A 388 -11.23 -14.32 -16.83
N ASN A 389 -12.44 -14.16 -17.34
CA ASN A 389 -13.63 -13.75 -16.57
C ASN A 389 -13.49 -12.41 -15.84
N ASN A 390 -12.65 -11.51 -16.34
CA ASN A 390 -12.51 -10.16 -15.77
C ASN A 390 -13.58 -9.23 -16.35
N VAL A 391 -14.06 -8.29 -15.53
CA VAL A 391 -15.00 -7.24 -15.95
C VAL A 391 -14.33 -5.89 -15.79
N ALA A 392 -14.23 -5.16 -16.90
CA ALA A 392 -13.61 -3.85 -16.98
C ALA A 392 -14.67 -2.76 -17.19
N TYR A 393 -14.60 -1.67 -16.42
CA TYR A 393 -15.31 -0.42 -16.64
C TYR A 393 -14.29 0.65 -16.97
N THR A 394 -14.38 1.27 -18.14
CA THR A 394 -13.32 2.18 -18.55
C THR A 394 -13.75 3.14 -19.64
N ASP A 395 -13.00 4.23 -19.79
CA ASP A 395 -13.13 5.20 -20.87
C ASP A 395 -12.30 4.80 -22.13
N GLY A 396 -11.67 3.63 -22.09
CA GLY A 396 -10.84 3.08 -23.16
C GLY A 396 -11.58 2.15 -24.14
N TYR A 397 -10.79 1.53 -25.03
CA TYR A 397 -11.26 0.75 -26.18
C TYR A 397 -11.07 -0.77 -26.00
N TYR A 398 -10.18 -1.18 -25.10
CA TYR A 398 -9.80 -2.58 -24.89
C TYR A 398 -9.73 -2.91 -23.40
N ALA A 399 -10.20 -4.10 -23.02
CA ALA A 399 -10.01 -4.60 -21.65
C ALA A 399 -8.60 -5.16 -21.47
N VAL A 400 -8.12 -5.93 -22.45
CA VAL A 400 -6.84 -6.64 -22.39
C VAL A 400 -5.95 -6.20 -23.54
N TYR A 401 -4.72 -5.81 -23.24
CA TYR A 401 -3.68 -5.55 -24.24
C TYR A 401 -2.42 -6.37 -23.92
N LEU A 402 -1.92 -7.17 -24.85
CA LEU A 402 -0.67 -7.90 -24.66
C LEU A 402 0.32 -7.49 -25.75
N LEU A 403 1.49 -6.98 -25.35
CA LEU A 403 2.54 -6.57 -26.29
C LEU A 403 3.08 -7.76 -27.10
N SER A 404 3.23 -8.91 -26.45
CA SER A 404 3.56 -10.24 -26.96
C SER A 404 3.13 -11.30 -25.93
N SER A 405 2.98 -12.54 -26.35
CA SER A 405 2.69 -13.67 -25.45
C SER A 405 3.06 -15.01 -26.06
N ASP A 406 3.25 -16.01 -25.20
CA ASP A 406 3.46 -17.40 -25.59
C ASP A 406 2.51 -18.33 -24.82
N ASN A 407 1.80 -19.17 -25.55
CA ASN A 407 0.86 -20.18 -25.07
C ASN A 407 -0.16 -19.65 -24.05
N SER A 408 -0.68 -18.44 -24.27
CA SER A 408 -1.57 -17.75 -23.34
C SER A 408 -3.04 -18.07 -23.59
N ILE A 409 -3.85 -17.97 -22.52
CA ILE A 409 -5.31 -18.17 -22.56
C ILE A 409 -5.99 -16.85 -22.20
N ILE A 410 -6.82 -16.33 -23.10
CA ILE A 410 -7.52 -15.05 -22.93
C ILE A 410 -9.01 -15.23 -23.23
N TYR A 411 -9.83 -15.48 -22.20
CA TYR A 411 -11.24 -15.85 -22.37
C TYR A 411 -12.22 -15.02 -21.55
N ASP A 412 -13.41 -14.79 -22.10
CA ASP A 412 -14.57 -14.28 -21.37
C ASP A 412 -14.33 -12.93 -20.65
N ASN A 413 -13.39 -12.11 -21.13
CA ASN A 413 -13.12 -10.79 -20.56
C ASN A 413 -14.09 -9.76 -21.15
N THR A 414 -14.84 -9.07 -20.28
CA THR A 414 -15.86 -8.10 -20.70
C THR A 414 -15.40 -6.68 -20.47
N LEU A 415 -15.40 -5.88 -21.52
CA LEU A 415 -15.23 -4.43 -21.49
C LEU A 415 -16.60 -3.75 -21.46
N ILE A 416 -16.83 -2.90 -20.48
CA ILE A 416 -17.95 -1.96 -20.41
C ILE A 416 -17.38 -0.56 -20.60
N SER A 417 -17.44 -0.05 -21.83
CA SER A 417 -16.80 1.21 -22.18
C SER A 417 -17.77 2.39 -22.11
N SER A 418 -17.37 3.46 -21.40
CA SER A 418 -18.06 4.76 -21.43
C SER A 418 -17.77 5.54 -22.71
N ASN A 419 -16.77 5.12 -23.50
CA ASN A 419 -16.37 5.76 -24.74
C ASN A 419 -17.39 5.47 -25.84
N GLU A 420 -17.97 6.51 -26.44
CA GLU A 420 -18.96 6.36 -27.51
C GLU A 420 -18.38 5.77 -28.81
N ASN A 421 -17.06 5.86 -28.98
CA ASN A 421 -16.37 5.32 -30.15
C ASN A 421 -15.95 3.85 -29.98
N ALA A 422 -16.11 3.26 -28.78
CA ALA A 422 -15.87 1.84 -28.58
C ALA A 422 -16.93 0.99 -29.29
N VAL A 423 -16.49 0.03 -30.11
CA VAL A 423 -17.37 -0.76 -30.98
C VAL A 423 -18.04 -1.89 -30.18
N SER A 424 -19.28 -1.68 -29.76
CA SER A 424 -20.08 -2.70 -29.07
C SER A 424 -20.15 -4.02 -29.89
N GLY A 425 -19.90 -5.15 -29.25
CA GLY A 425 -19.84 -6.47 -29.87
C GLY A 425 -18.50 -6.84 -30.52
N SER A 426 -17.51 -5.94 -30.54
CA SER A 426 -16.15 -6.28 -30.95
C SER A 426 -15.44 -7.10 -29.87
N ASP A 427 -14.29 -7.67 -30.25
CA ASP A 427 -13.35 -8.25 -29.30
C ASP A 427 -12.77 -7.15 -28.39
N SER A 428 -12.61 -7.46 -27.10
CA SER A 428 -12.03 -6.56 -26.08
C SER A 428 -10.54 -6.84 -25.82
N TYR A 429 -9.98 -7.86 -26.47
CA TYR A 429 -8.55 -8.18 -26.48
C TYR A 429 -7.87 -7.54 -27.70
N ARG A 430 -6.70 -6.94 -27.48
CA ARG A 430 -5.82 -6.40 -28.53
C ARG A 430 -4.42 -6.99 -28.43
N GLU A 431 -3.99 -7.60 -29.53
CA GLU A 431 -2.60 -7.98 -29.75
C GLU A 431 -1.74 -6.76 -30.06
N GLY A 432 -0.54 -6.74 -29.48
CA GLY A 432 0.50 -5.78 -29.76
C GLY A 432 1.26 -6.11 -31.05
N PRO A 433 2.23 -5.27 -31.43
CA PRO A 433 2.98 -5.45 -32.67
C PRO A 433 4.06 -6.54 -32.62
N ARG A 434 4.27 -7.22 -31.48
CA ARG A 434 5.29 -8.27 -31.37
C ARG A 434 4.67 -9.65 -31.54
N GLU A 435 5.50 -10.68 -31.44
CA GLU A 435 5.10 -12.05 -31.74
C GLU A 435 4.17 -12.62 -30.65
N HIS A 436 3.11 -13.30 -31.10
CA HIS A 436 2.14 -14.02 -30.30
C HIS A 436 2.14 -15.48 -30.76
N ASN A 437 2.48 -16.41 -29.87
CA ASN A 437 2.77 -17.79 -30.22
C ASN A 437 1.82 -18.77 -29.51
N GLY A 438 0.92 -19.41 -30.26
CA GLY A 438 0.07 -20.46 -29.70
C GLY A 438 -0.99 -19.98 -28.71
N ASP A 439 -1.29 -18.67 -28.71
CA ASP A 439 -2.33 -18.10 -27.86
C ASP A 439 -3.74 -18.58 -28.28
N ASP A 440 -4.59 -18.78 -27.28
CA ASP A 440 -5.98 -19.18 -27.45
C ASP A 440 -6.90 -18.15 -26.79
N TYR A 441 -7.75 -17.50 -27.60
CA TYR A 441 -8.64 -16.45 -27.14
C TYR A 441 -10.01 -16.53 -27.80
N SER A 442 -11.05 -16.26 -27.00
CA SER A 442 -12.44 -16.33 -27.43
C SER A 442 -13.36 -15.64 -26.41
N ASN A 443 -14.56 -15.23 -26.86
CA ASN A 443 -15.61 -14.62 -26.03
C ASN A 443 -15.23 -13.36 -25.23
N ASN A 444 -14.11 -12.73 -25.56
CA ASN A 444 -13.79 -11.38 -25.10
C ASN A 444 -14.70 -10.40 -25.84
N LYS A 445 -15.34 -9.48 -25.12
CA LYS A 445 -16.38 -8.63 -25.71
C LYS A 445 -16.38 -7.21 -25.18
N VAL A 446 -16.70 -6.29 -26.08
CA VAL A 446 -17.01 -4.89 -25.77
C VAL A 446 -18.52 -4.69 -25.67
N ILE A 447 -18.94 -3.97 -24.64
CA ILE A 447 -20.32 -3.51 -24.43
C ILE A 447 -20.25 -2.01 -24.18
N ASN A 448 -21.09 -1.23 -24.87
CA ASN A 448 -21.22 0.18 -24.55
C ASN A 448 -21.91 0.36 -23.18
N ALA A 449 -21.40 1.24 -22.33
CA ALA A 449 -21.93 1.50 -21.00
C ALA A 449 -23.42 1.90 -21.03
N ARG A 450 -23.87 2.63 -22.06
CA ARG A 450 -25.28 2.99 -22.23
C ARG A 450 -26.16 1.75 -22.39
N ASP A 451 -25.73 0.77 -23.18
CA ASP A 451 -26.47 -0.46 -23.42
C ASP A 451 -26.47 -1.33 -22.16
N TYR A 452 -25.32 -1.44 -21.50
CA TYR A 452 -25.17 -2.20 -20.25
C TYR A 452 -26.11 -1.68 -19.17
N TYR A 453 -26.08 -0.37 -18.88
CA TYR A 453 -26.95 0.23 -17.86
C TYR A 453 -28.42 0.30 -18.30
N GLY A 454 -28.70 0.44 -19.60
CA GLY A 454 -30.06 0.31 -20.11
C GLY A 454 -30.66 -1.07 -19.85
N TYR A 455 -29.87 -2.13 -20.08
CA TYR A 455 -30.26 -3.51 -19.84
C TYR A 455 -30.41 -3.84 -18.34
N GLU A 456 -29.46 -3.43 -17.50
CA GLU A 456 -29.54 -3.60 -16.04
C GLU A 456 -30.78 -2.91 -15.46
N ASN A 457 -31.08 -1.69 -15.91
CA ASN A 457 -32.29 -0.99 -15.49
C ASN A 457 -33.56 -1.73 -15.94
N ALA A 458 -33.57 -2.31 -17.14
CA ALA A 458 -34.70 -3.11 -17.63
C ALA A 458 -34.88 -4.42 -16.84
N ILE A 459 -33.80 -5.13 -16.48
CA ILE A 459 -33.86 -6.30 -15.60
C ILE A 459 -34.40 -5.92 -14.23
N ASN A 460 -33.86 -4.85 -13.64
CA ASN A 460 -34.30 -4.40 -12.33
C ASN A 460 -35.78 -4.01 -12.35
N ILE A 461 -36.25 -3.27 -13.35
CA ILE A 461 -37.69 -2.96 -13.51
C ILE A 461 -38.53 -4.25 -13.59
N ASN A 462 -38.10 -5.25 -14.38
CA ASN A 462 -38.82 -6.51 -14.52
C ASN A 462 -38.78 -7.39 -13.25
N SER A 463 -37.73 -7.31 -12.42
CA SER A 463 -37.63 -8.04 -11.14
C SER A 463 -38.41 -7.34 -10.01
N TYR A 464 -38.50 -6.00 -10.05
CA TYR A 464 -39.36 -5.19 -9.17
C TYR A 464 -40.85 -5.52 -9.38
N GLU A 465 -41.29 -5.77 -10.62
CA GLU A 465 -42.67 -6.15 -10.90
C GLU A 465 -43.03 -7.58 -10.45
N ASN A 466 -42.03 -8.46 -10.24
CA ASN A 466 -42.29 -9.89 -10.05
C ASN A 466 -41.97 -10.47 -8.67
N THR A 467 -41.26 -9.77 -7.78
CA THR A 467 -40.87 -10.38 -6.49
C THR A 467 -40.96 -9.49 -5.25
N GLY A 468 -41.14 -8.17 -5.35
CA GLY A 468 -41.14 -7.29 -4.16
C GLY A 468 -39.84 -7.34 -3.34
N ILE A 469 -38.77 -7.91 -3.89
CA ILE A 469 -37.45 -8.05 -3.27
C ILE A 469 -36.51 -7.05 -3.93
N ARG A 470 -35.91 -6.15 -3.14
CA ARG A 470 -34.87 -5.23 -3.59
C ARG A 470 -33.57 -6.00 -3.79
N TYR A 471 -33.11 -6.15 -5.04
CA TYR A 471 -31.73 -6.52 -5.31
C TYR A 471 -30.84 -5.28 -5.09
N ILE A 472 -29.88 -5.41 -4.18
CA ILE A 472 -28.94 -4.37 -3.79
C ILE A 472 -27.77 -4.44 -4.78
N ASP A 473 -27.68 -3.44 -5.66
CA ASP A 473 -26.51 -3.16 -6.50
C ASP A 473 -25.27 -2.96 -5.60
N GLY A 474 -24.12 -3.50 -6.03
CA GLY A 474 -22.85 -3.51 -5.30
C GLY A 474 -22.19 -2.14 -5.11
N ARG A 475 -22.98 -1.05 -5.14
CA ARG A 475 -22.55 0.34 -4.99
C ARG A 475 -22.88 0.98 -3.64
N SER A 476 -23.48 0.25 -2.69
CA SER A 476 -23.74 0.78 -1.36
C SER A 476 -23.44 -0.23 -0.25
N ILE A 477 -22.32 -0.06 0.46
CA ILE A 477 -22.20 -0.51 1.85
C ILE A 477 -22.49 0.72 2.72
N GLY A 478 -23.76 1.09 2.79
CA GLY A 478 -24.28 2.02 3.78
C GLY A 478 -25.07 1.23 4.82
N TRP A 479 -24.61 1.22 6.07
CA TRP A 479 -25.42 0.74 7.18
C TRP A 479 -26.67 1.64 7.30
N ASN A 480 -27.85 1.07 7.05
CA ASN A 480 -29.12 1.79 7.17
C ASN A 480 -29.38 2.20 8.63
N ASN A 481 -29.37 3.50 8.91
CA ASN A 481 -30.06 4.10 10.04
C ASN A 481 -31.21 4.97 9.47
N PRO A 482 -32.49 4.81 9.87
CA PRO A 482 -33.61 5.28 9.04
C PRO A 482 -33.88 6.80 9.01
N ASN A 483 -33.04 7.65 9.60
CA ASN A 483 -33.37 9.06 9.85
C ASN A 483 -32.30 10.08 9.46
N GLN A 484 -31.51 9.85 8.41
CA GLN A 484 -30.72 10.93 7.81
C GLN A 484 -30.96 11.00 6.29
N GLU A 485 -31.22 12.21 5.80
CA GLU A 485 -31.29 12.52 4.38
C GLU A 485 -29.96 12.10 3.72
N THR A 486 -30.02 11.10 2.86
CA THR A 486 -28.87 10.59 2.12
C THR A 486 -28.57 11.54 0.97
N HIS A 487 -27.51 12.35 1.11
CA HIS A 487 -26.87 12.97 -0.05
C HIS A 487 -26.14 11.88 -0.85
N ASN A 488 -26.75 11.44 -1.95
CA ASN A 488 -26.09 10.57 -2.92
C ASN A 488 -24.96 11.34 -3.60
N VAL A 489 -23.71 11.04 -3.24
CA VAL A 489 -22.54 11.55 -3.96
C VAL A 489 -22.25 10.56 -5.10
N ASN A 490 -22.37 11.01 -6.34
CA ASN A 490 -21.99 10.25 -7.53
C ASN A 490 -20.48 10.41 -7.77
N PRO A 491 -19.66 9.35 -7.62
CA PRO A 491 -18.20 9.46 -7.79
C PRO A 491 -17.74 9.58 -9.26
N LEU A 492 -18.66 9.52 -10.24
CA LEU A 492 -18.34 9.53 -11.68
C LEU A 492 -18.35 10.94 -12.32
N ILE A 493 -18.27 12.02 -11.55
CA ILE A 493 -18.12 13.38 -12.12
C ILE A 493 -16.85 14.03 -11.57
N PRO A 494 -15.78 14.14 -12.38
CA PRO A 494 -14.67 15.03 -12.06
C PRO A 494 -15.19 16.48 -12.04
N GLY A 495 -15.08 17.18 -10.91
CA GLY A 495 -15.18 18.65 -10.86
C GLY A 495 -16.33 19.31 -10.09
N TYR A 496 -17.09 18.64 -9.22
CA TYR A 496 -18.00 19.34 -8.30
C TYR A 496 -17.46 19.36 -6.86
N SER A 497 -16.56 20.30 -6.57
CA SER A 497 -16.34 20.78 -5.21
C SER A 497 -17.25 22.00 -4.96
N ASN A 498 -18.47 21.77 -4.47
CA ASN A 498 -19.16 22.85 -3.78
C ASN A 498 -18.54 23.00 -2.40
N ILE A 499 -17.47 23.79 -2.33
CA ILE A 499 -17.02 24.40 -1.07
C ILE A 499 -18.08 25.43 -0.70
N ILE A 500 -19.02 25.05 0.16
CA ILE A 500 -19.85 26.03 0.86
C ILE A 500 -18.94 26.64 1.94
N PHE A 501 -18.41 27.82 1.65
CA PHE A 501 -17.98 28.72 2.71
C PHE A 501 -19.23 29.18 3.45
N ASP A 502 -19.42 28.70 4.68
CA ASP A 502 -20.29 29.38 5.62
C ASP A 502 -19.73 30.78 5.84
N GLN A 503 -20.28 31.74 5.09
CA GLN A 503 -20.15 33.15 5.41
C GLN A 503 -20.88 33.37 6.74
N VAL A 504 -20.10 33.50 7.79
CA VAL A 504 -20.49 34.21 9.01
C VAL A 504 -20.83 35.63 8.59
N ASN A 505 -22.11 35.89 8.34
CA ASN A 505 -22.62 37.24 8.21
C ASN A 505 -22.61 37.88 9.60
N ASN A 506 -21.67 38.81 9.78
CA ASN A 506 -21.76 39.86 10.78
C ASN A 506 -22.98 40.74 10.44
N GLU A 507 -24.03 40.64 11.24
CA GLU A 507 -25.03 41.70 11.36
C GLU A 507 -24.52 42.76 12.34
N GLU A 508 -24.13 43.92 11.82
CA GLU A 508 -24.29 45.20 12.52
C GLU A 508 -24.82 46.24 11.52
N SER A 509 -26.08 46.65 11.69
CA SER A 509 -26.51 48.06 11.82
C SER A 509 -28.02 48.20 11.56
N GLY A 510 -28.75 48.48 12.64
CA GLY A 510 -30.20 48.76 12.65
C GLY A 510 -30.74 48.77 14.07
#